data_AF-A0A3M7C4T3-F1
#
_entry.id   AF-A0A3M7C4T3-F1
#
_cell.length_a   1.000
_cell.length_b   1.000
_cell.length_c   1.000
_cell.angle_alpha   90.00
_cell.angle_beta   90.00
_cell.angle_gamma   90.00
#
_symmetry.space_group_name_H-M   'P 1'
#
loop_
_entity.id
_entity.type
_entity.pdbx_description
1 polymer ?
#
loop_
_entity_poly.entity_id
_entity_poly.type
_entity_poly.pdbx_seq_one_letter_code
_entity_poly.pdbx_strand_id
1 'polypeptide(L)'
;MGLRATTVPKMPGNTNADSTRFVVTSDLLIPGKSDPIPHGCIVVQDNQILQVGRTDDLSQTTTAFSQLPRTHVKVLMPGLWDCHVHLTGMHTVTGSAFISSQQNMALTGARLAKDAQLLLDAGFTSVREMAGYGIQLASAIEEGSAVGPTIYSSNSIISPTGGHADLHTMPKSWFEDACNHGLPMRTCDGVAECLKAVREQLRAGAQVIKICGSGGVGSERDNPVDQQFSSDEMRVMVEEATRAQRLVGAHCHGKAGIMAALHAGVKTIEHGSYLDAEAAQLMKDKGAVLVATRLIVENGLALGEALLSPAGYAKLLAVARNQWEAMRLAIRTGVTCAIGTDSCGTVPGSTLVRQGLNGKELFYHVQAGMTPLQAIEAATANGPLTLGPQAPKSGQLREGYEADFIGLDADSLQDIRVLSGPGHVSHVWKQGRCWKSPGRPVSCLDT
;
A
#
# COMPACT_ATOMS: atom_id res chain seq x y z
N MET A 1 -24.12 41.94 -24.96
CA MET A 1 -23.57 40.67 -25.46
C MET A 1 -23.41 39.73 -24.28
N GLY A 2 -24.38 38.83 -24.07
CA GLY A 2 -24.39 37.90 -22.93
C GLY A 2 -23.57 36.65 -23.24
N LEU A 3 -22.58 36.37 -22.40
CA LEU A 3 -21.81 35.13 -22.43
C LEU A 3 -22.70 33.99 -21.94
N ARG A 4 -23.01 33.06 -22.83
CA ARG A 4 -23.72 31.81 -22.52
C ARG A 4 -22.85 30.96 -21.61
N ALA A 5 -23.35 30.65 -20.42
CA ALA A 5 -22.80 29.59 -19.58
C ALA A 5 -22.91 28.26 -20.33
N THR A 6 -21.77 27.68 -20.72
CA THR A 6 -21.69 26.30 -21.20
C THR A 6 -21.86 25.38 -20.00
N THR A 7 -23.07 24.84 -19.83
CA THR A 7 -23.35 23.71 -18.95
C THR A 7 -22.53 22.50 -19.41
N VAL A 8 -21.63 22.02 -18.56
CA VAL A 8 -21.00 20.70 -18.70
C VAL A 8 -22.12 19.66 -18.73
N PRO A 9 -22.14 18.70 -19.67
CA PRO A 9 -23.15 17.66 -19.67
C PRO A 9 -23.00 16.83 -18.40
N LYS A 10 -24.03 16.78 -17.56
CA LYS A 10 -24.18 15.69 -16.59
C LYS A 10 -24.23 14.40 -17.40
N MET A 11 -23.28 13.49 -17.15
CA MET A 11 -23.42 12.09 -17.53
C MET A 11 -24.81 11.62 -17.09
N PRO A 12 -25.56 10.87 -17.93
CA PRO A 12 -26.85 10.36 -17.53
C PRO A 12 -26.65 9.49 -16.30
N GLY A 13 -27.12 9.99 -15.16
CA GLY A 13 -27.30 9.16 -13.97
C GLY A 13 -28.21 8.03 -14.38
N ASN A 14 -27.72 6.80 -14.21
CA ASN A 14 -28.45 5.58 -14.50
C ASN A 14 -29.64 5.47 -13.54
N THR A 15 -30.74 6.15 -13.87
CA THR A 15 -32.02 6.03 -13.18
C THR A 15 -32.72 4.80 -13.74
N ASN A 16 -32.77 3.73 -12.94
CA ASN A 16 -33.28 2.36 -13.18
C ASN A 16 -32.25 1.30 -13.63
N ALA A 17 -31.20 1.08 -12.85
CA ALA A 17 -30.59 -0.25 -12.77
C ALA A 17 -31.13 -0.97 -11.54
N ASP A 18 -31.73 -2.15 -11.72
CA ASP A 18 -31.96 -3.08 -10.62
C ASP A 18 -30.64 -3.24 -9.86
N SER A 19 -30.65 -3.02 -8.53
CA SER A 19 -29.45 -3.19 -7.70
C SER A 19 -28.83 -4.56 -7.97
N THR A 20 -27.55 -4.62 -8.29
CA THR A 20 -26.89 -5.90 -8.58
C THR A 20 -26.66 -6.62 -7.26
N ARG A 21 -27.36 -7.73 -7.04
CA ARG A 21 -27.17 -8.60 -5.87
C ARG A 21 -26.66 -9.97 -6.29
N PHE A 22 -25.68 -10.49 -5.57
CA PHE A 22 -25.14 -11.83 -5.81
C PHE A 22 -24.58 -12.45 -4.53
N VAL A 23 -24.32 -13.75 -4.57
CA VAL A 23 -23.77 -14.53 -3.46
C VAL A 23 -22.45 -15.17 -3.86
N VAL A 24 -21.48 -15.11 -2.95
CA VAL A 24 -20.25 -15.89 -3.05
C VAL A 24 -20.17 -16.84 -1.88
N THR A 25 -20.14 -18.14 -2.18
CA THR A 25 -20.01 -19.22 -1.20
C THR A 25 -18.59 -19.77 -1.19
N SER A 26 -18.19 -20.36 -0.07
CA SER A 26 -16.86 -20.93 0.08
C SER A 26 -16.80 -22.13 1.00
N ASP A 27 -15.76 -22.96 0.86
CA ASP A 27 -15.44 -24.00 1.84
C ASP A 27 -14.91 -23.37 3.14
N LEU A 28 -14.12 -22.31 3.01
CA LEU A 28 -13.58 -21.53 4.12
C LEU A 28 -13.67 -20.02 3.82
N LEU A 29 -14.33 -19.26 4.69
CA LEU A 29 -14.33 -17.80 4.65
C LEU A 29 -13.40 -17.27 5.73
N ILE A 30 -12.36 -16.53 5.34
CA ILE A 30 -11.46 -15.83 6.25
C ILE A 30 -11.91 -14.36 6.28
N PRO A 31 -12.50 -13.86 7.38
CA PRO A 31 -13.14 -12.54 7.40
C PRO A 31 -12.17 -11.35 7.43
N GLY A 32 -10.87 -11.61 7.57
CA GLY A 32 -9.81 -10.60 7.75
C GLY A 32 -9.55 -10.29 9.23
N LYS A 33 -10.60 -10.17 10.05
CA LYS A 33 -10.49 -9.94 11.50
C LYS A 33 -11.57 -10.67 12.30
N SER A 34 -11.32 -11.94 12.57
CA SER A 34 -11.98 -12.85 13.52
C SER A 34 -11.64 -14.29 13.11
N ASP A 35 -12.23 -15.27 13.79
CA ASP A 35 -12.07 -16.67 13.40
C ASP A 35 -12.64 -16.93 11.99
N PRO A 36 -11.98 -17.78 11.17
CA PRO A 36 -12.51 -18.26 9.91
C PRO A 36 -13.85 -19.01 10.06
N ILE A 37 -14.72 -18.89 9.06
CA ILE A 37 -16.05 -19.49 9.01
C ILE A 37 -16.04 -20.66 8.01
N PRO A 38 -16.16 -21.93 8.45
CA PRO A 38 -16.34 -23.07 7.57
C PRO A 38 -17.69 -22.99 6.84
N HIS A 39 -17.70 -23.35 5.55
CA HIS A 39 -18.88 -23.25 4.68
C HIS A 39 -19.49 -21.84 4.67
N GLY A 40 -18.63 -20.82 4.71
CA GLY A 40 -19.03 -19.41 4.78
C GLY A 40 -19.50 -18.84 3.43
N CYS A 41 -20.28 -17.78 3.49
CA CYS A 41 -20.69 -17.00 2.32
C CYS A 41 -20.84 -15.51 2.65
N ILE A 42 -20.85 -14.71 1.58
CA ILE A 42 -21.25 -13.30 1.62
C ILE A 42 -22.38 -13.05 0.61
N VAL A 43 -23.26 -12.11 0.96
CA VAL A 43 -24.22 -11.51 0.04
C VAL A 43 -23.71 -10.11 -0.26
N VAL A 44 -23.53 -9.81 -1.55
CA VAL A 44 -23.11 -8.49 -2.01
C VAL A 44 -24.30 -7.79 -2.64
N GLN A 45 -24.45 -6.50 -2.33
CA GLN A 45 -25.35 -5.61 -3.03
C GLN A 45 -24.55 -4.41 -3.53
N ASP A 46 -24.59 -4.21 -4.84
CA ASP A 46 -23.86 -3.15 -5.53
C ASP A 46 -22.37 -3.21 -5.16
N ASN A 47 -21.86 -2.23 -4.41
CA ASN A 47 -20.47 -2.15 -3.98
C ASN A 47 -20.23 -2.48 -2.50
N GLN A 48 -21.23 -3.05 -1.80
CA GLN A 48 -21.16 -3.32 -0.37
C GLN A 48 -21.50 -4.78 -0.01
N ILE A 49 -20.88 -5.26 1.05
CA ILE A 49 -21.22 -6.53 1.69
C ILE A 49 -22.48 -6.30 2.52
N LEU A 50 -23.58 -6.94 2.13
CA LEU A 50 -24.85 -6.83 2.80
C LEU A 50 -24.92 -7.77 4.01
N GLN A 51 -24.47 -9.02 3.85
CA GLN A 51 -24.49 -10.06 4.87
C GLN A 51 -23.26 -10.95 4.77
N VAL A 52 -22.81 -11.49 5.90
CA VAL A 52 -21.71 -12.47 6.00
C VAL A 52 -22.05 -13.52 7.05
N GLY A 53 -21.74 -14.78 6.79
CA GLY A 53 -21.93 -15.85 7.78
C GLY A 53 -21.82 -17.25 7.18
N ARG A 54 -22.37 -18.25 7.85
CA ARG A 54 -22.44 -19.61 7.29
C ARG A 54 -23.51 -19.67 6.20
N THR A 55 -23.26 -20.46 5.17
CA THR A 55 -24.16 -20.59 4.03
C THR A 55 -25.56 -21.06 4.45
N ASP A 56 -25.65 -22.03 5.37
CA ASP A 56 -26.93 -22.56 5.85
C ASP A 56 -27.76 -21.48 6.57
N ASP A 57 -27.11 -20.66 7.41
CA ASP A 57 -27.76 -19.61 8.19
C ASP A 57 -28.31 -18.50 7.27
N LEU A 58 -27.50 -18.06 6.28
CA LEU A 58 -27.90 -17.03 5.33
C LEU A 58 -28.98 -17.53 4.37
N SER A 59 -28.95 -18.82 3.99
CA SER A 59 -29.98 -19.40 3.14
C SER A 59 -31.39 -19.37 3.74
N GLN A 60 -31.49 -19.32 5.08
CA GLN A 60 -32.75 -19.24 5.82
C GLN A 60 -33.21 -17.81 6.08
N THR A 61 -32.27 -16.87 6.19
CA THR A 61 -32.54 -15.50 6.65
C THR A 61 -32.55 -14.46 5.52
N THR A 62 -31.97 -14.78 4.36
CA THR A 62 -31.93 -13.88 3.20
C THR A 62 -33.09 -14.21 2.24
N THR A 63 -33.97 -13.23 2.02
CA THR A 63 -35.08 -13.38 1.05
C THR A 63 -34.54 -13.64 -0.35
N ALA A 64 -35.12 -14.63 -1.04
CA ALA A 64 -34.72 -15.02 -2.40
C ALA A 64 -33.23 -15.42 -2.55
N PHE A 65 -32.55 -15.84 -1.47
CA PHE A 65 -31.17 -16.31 -1.51
C PHE A 65 -30.91 -17.37 -2.59
N SER A 66 -31.86 -18.28 -2.78
CA SER A 66 -31.80 -19.34 -3.79
C SER A 66 -31.90 -18.83 -5.23
N GLN A 67 -32.38 -17.61 -5.45
CA GLN A 67 -32.55 -16.99 -6.77
C GLN A 67 -31.37 -16.08 -7.15
N LEU A 68 -30.49 -15.74 -6.20
CA LEU A 68 -29.34 -14.87 -6.45
C LEU A 68 -28.27 -15.57 -7.31
N PRO A 69 -27.64 -14.87 -8.28
CA PRO A 69 -26.46 -15.36 -8.96
C PRO A 69 -25.39 -15.82 -7.96
N ARG A 70 -24.77 -16.97 -8.23
CA ARG A 70 -23.88 -17.63 -7.28
C ARG A 70 -22.53 -17.94 -7.91
N THR A 71 -21.49 -17.61 -7.16
CA THR A 71 -20.13 -18.11 -7.39
C THR A 71 -19.69 -18.93 -6.19
N HIS A 72 -18.94 -20.00 -6.43
CA HIS A 72 -18.32 -20.79 -5.38
C HIS A 72 -16.80 -20.75 -5.53
N VAL A 73 -16.08 -20.57 -4.43
CA VAL A 73 -14.62 -20.53 -4.36
C VAL A 73 -14.14 -21.40 -3.21
N LYS A 74 -12.90 -21.90 -3.24
CA LYS A 74 -12.42 -22.74 -2.13
C LYS A 74 -12.23 -21.93 -0.86
N VAL A 75 -11.47 -20.84 -0.95
CA VAL A 75 -11.28 -19.88 0.14
C VAL A 75 -11.75 -18.50 -0.29
N LEU A 76 -12.51 -17.83 0.57
CA LEU A 76 -12.98 -16.46 0.38
C LEU A 76 -12.36 -15.56 1.46
N MET A 77 -11.75 -14.44 1.07
CA MET A 77 -11.14 -13.49 2.00
C MET A 77 -11.18 -12.05 1.47
N PRO A 78 -10.97 -11.01 2.30
CA PRO A 78 -10.90 -9.64 1.82
C PRO A 78 -9.79 -9.45 0.79
N GLY A 79 -9.95 -8.43 -0.05
CA GLY A 79 -8.90 -7.99 -0.97
C GLY A 79 -7.66 -7.55 -0.19
N LEU A 80 -6.49 -7.86 -0.74
CA LEU A 80 -5.22 -7.57 -0.09
C LEU A 80 -4.92 -6.06 -0.18
N TRP A 81 -4.21 -5.58 0.84
CA TRP A 81 -3.65 -4.25 0.94
C TRP A 81 -2.13 -4.34 0.90
N ASP A 82 -1.48 -3.49 0.09
CA ASP A 82 -0.05 -3.19 0.22
C ASP A 82 0.08 -1.75 0.72
N CYS A 83 0.56 -1.57 1.95
CA CYS A 83 0.59 -0.27 2.61
C CYS A 83 1.87 0.53 2.35
N HIS A 84 2.77 0.03 1.49
CA HIS A 84 3.95 0.78 1.08
C HIS A 84 4.39 0.30 -0.30
N VAL A 85 3.90 0.97 -1.34
CA VAL A 85 4.41 0.82 -2.71
C VAL A 85 4.96 2.15 -3.22
N HIS A 86 5.79 2.07 -4.26
CA HIS A 86 6.20 3.21 -5.05
C HIS A 86 5.75 3.02 -6.50
N LEU A 87 4.75 3.80 -6.91
CA LEU A 87 4.21 3.77 -8.26
C LEU A 87 4.96 4.77 -9.14
N THR A 88 6.17 4.40 -9.54
CA THR A 88 7.09 5.28 -10.29
C THR A 88 7.32 4.85 -11.74
N GLY A 89 6.76 3.71 -12.16
CA GLY A 89 6.96 3.14 -13.51
C GLY A 89 8.41 2.75 -13.80
N MET A 90 9.21 2.49 -12.76
CA MET A 90 10.57 2.00 -12.92
C MET A 90 10.56 0.62 -13.58
N HIS A 91 11.50 0.45 -14.49
CA HIS A 91 11.65 -0.77 -15.29
C HIS A 91 13.11 -1.25 -15.32
N THR A 92 13.97 -0.59 -14.54
CA THR A 92 15.36 -0.92 -14.26
C THR A 92 15.63 -0.68 -12.77
N VAL A 93 16.69 -1.26 -12.23
CA VAL A 93 17.13 -1.08 -10.83
C VAL A 93 18.24 -0.04 -10.67
N THR A 94 18.46 0.81 -11.68
CA THR A 94 19.56 1.79 -11.67
C THR A 94 19.19 3.01 -10.83
N GLY A 95 20.17 3.64 -10.18
CA GLY A 95 19.93 4.87 -9.39
C GLY A 95 19.30 6.02 -10.19
N SER A 96 19.50 6.04 -11.52
CA SER A 96 18.89 7.01 -12.44
C SER A 96 17.44 6.70 -12.85
N ALA A 97 16.86 5.59 -12.40
CA ALA A 97 15.56 5.13 -12.87
C ALA A 97 14.42 6.10 -12.52
N PHE A 98 14.46 6.74 -11.34
CA PHE A 98 13.47 7.75 -10.95
C PHE A 98 13.51 8.98 -11.87
N ILE A 99 14.71 9.47 -12.21
CA ILE A 99 14.90 10.58 -13.17
C ILE A 99 14.43 10.16 -14.56
N SER A 100 14.76 8.95 -14.99
CA SER A 100 14.35 8.43 -16.30
C SER A 100 12.82 8.34 -16.41
N SER A 101 12.14 7.90 -15.34
CA SER A 101 10.67 7.88 -15.27
C SER A 101 10.07 9.29 -15.33
N GLN A 102 10.64 10.25 -14.59
CA GLN A 102 10.19 11.64 -14.60
C GLN A 102 10.35 12.28 -15.99
N GLN A 103 11.47 12.02 -16.68
CA GLN A 103 11.73 12.59 -18.01
C GLN A 103 10.84 11.97 -19.11
N ASN A 104 10.22 10.81 -18.86
CA ASN A 104 9.44 10.06 -19.85
C ASN A 104 8.02 9.76 -19.34
N MET A 105 7.30 10.77 -18.85
CA MET A 105 5.99 10.62 -18.19
C MET A 105 4.95 9.81 -18.99
N ALA A 106 4.90 9.94 -20.32
CA ALA A 106 3.97 9.15 -21.14
C ALA A 106 4.28 7.65 -21.10
N LEU A 107 5.57 7.29 -21.21
CA LEU A 107 6.02 5.90 -21.07
C LEU A 107 5.82 5.38 -19.64
N THR A 108 6.09 6.23 -18.65
CA THR A 108 5.85 5.94 -17.23
C THR A 108 4.37 5.63 -16.98
N GLY A 109 3.45 6.42 -17.53
CA GLY A 109 2.00 6.16 -17.44
C GLY A 109 1.61 4.81 -18.03
N ALA A 110 2.15 4.46 -19.20
CA ALA A 110 1.89 3.14 -19.81
C ALA A 110 2.40 1.98 -18.94
N ARG A 111 3.58 2.12 -18.32
CA ARG A 111 4.12 1.12 -17.39
C ARG A 111 3.28 1.01 -16.11
N LEU A 112 2.85 2.14 -15.57
CA LEU A 112 2.00 2.19 -14.37
C LEU A 112 0.66 1.54 -14.57
N ALA A 113 0.01 1.73 -15.73
CA ALA A 113 -1.20 1.03 -16.07
C ALA A 113 -0.99 -0.50 -16.03
N LYS A 114 0.16 -1.00 -16.51
CA LYS A 114 0.50 -2.41 -16.43
C LYS A 114 0.77 -2.88 -15.00
N ASP A 115 1.52 -2.11 -14.23
CA ASP A 115 1.81 -2.40 -12.82
C ASP A 115 0.53 -2.49 -11.98
N ALA A 116 -0.42 -1.57 -12.20
CA ALA A 116 -1.72 -1.57 -11.53
C ALA A 116 -2.56 -2.83 -11.86
N GLN A 117 -2.55 -3.26 -13.12
CA GLN A 117 -3.18 -4.53 -13.52
C GLN A 117 -2.53 -5.73 -12.82
N LEU A 118 -1.19 -5.76 -12.71
CA LEU A 118 -0.47 -6.85 -12.05
C LEU A 118 -0.80 -6.93 -10.55
N LEU A 119 -0.92 -5.80 -9.87
CA LEU A 119 -1.35 -5.73 -8.48
C LEU A 119 -2.77 -6.30 -8.31
N LEU A 120 -3.72 -5.83 -9.13
CA LEU A 120 -5.10 -6.30 -9.04
C LEU A 120 -5.23 -7.78 -9.40
N ASP A 121 -4.48 -8.28 -10.39
CA ASP A 121 -4.47 -9.70 -10.75
C ASP A 121 -3.94 -10.58 -9.61
N ALA A 122 -3.02 -10.06 -8.80
CA ALA A 122 -2.49 -10.69 -7.60
C ALA A 122 -3.40 -10.55 -6.36
N GLY A 123 -4.60 -9.98 -6.52
CA GLY A 123 -5.60 -9.85 -5.45
C GLY A 123 -5.43 -8.64 -4.54
N PHE A 124 -4.52 -7.71 -4.88
CA PHE A 124 -4.43 -6.42 -4.20
C PHE A 124 -5.53 -5.50 -4.73
N THR A 125 -6.56 -5.26 -3.93
CA THR A 125 -7.66 -4.36 -4.31
C THR A 125 -7.43 -2.94 -3.84
N SER A 126 -6.49 -2.74 -2.91
CA SER A 126 -6.08 -1.43 -2.41
C SER A 126 -4.57 -1.35 -2.19
N VAL A 127 -3.98 -0.18 -2.45
CA VAL A 127 -2.56 0.09 -2.17
C VAL A 127 -2.38 1.49 -1.60
N ARG A 128 -1.43 1.65 -0.67
CA ARG A 128 -0.96 2.95 -0.18
C ARG A 128 0.40 3.25 -0.81
N GLU A 129 0.41 4.25 -1.69
CA GLU A 129 1.63 4.72 -2.34
C GLU A 129 2.34 5.75 -1.45
N MET A 130 3.64 5.50 -1.21
CA MET A 130 4.49 6.28 -0.29
C MET A 130 5.55 7.12 -1.03
N ALA A 131 5.41 7.23 -2.35
CA ALA A 131 5.95 8.26 -3.26
C ALA A 131 5.77 7.74 -4.69
N GLY A 132 5.29 8.58 -5.60
CA GLY A 132 5.08 8.19 -6.99
C GLY A 132 4.05 9.04 -7.72
N TYR A 133 3.50 8.46 -8.78
CA TYR A 133 2.48 9.06 -9.63
C TYR A 133 1.10 8.44 -9.38
N GLY A 134 0.86 7.98 -8.14
CA GLY A 134 -0.34 7.27 -7.76
C GLY A 134 -1.60 8.10 -7.87
N ILE A 135 -1.54 9.42 -7.64
CA ILE A 135 -2.67 10.33 -7.82
C ILE A 135 -3.16 10.32 -9.27
N GLN A 136 -2.24 10.45 -10.23
CA GLN A 136 -2.60 10.49 -11.65
C GLN A 136 -3.11 9.13 -12.13
N LEU A 137 -2.51 8.04 -11.65
CA LEU A 137 -2.96 6.69 -11.95
C LEU A 137 -4.34 6.39 -11.33
N ALA A 138 -4.61 6.89 -10.12
CA ALA A 138 -5.90 6.77 -9.47
C ALA A 138 -7.01 7.43 -10.32
N SER A 139 -6.78 8.64 -10.82
CA SER A 139 -7.73 9.32 -11.70
C SER A 139 -8.01 8.51 -12.97
N ALA A 140 -6.98 7.94 -13.60
CA ALA A 140 -7.15 7.08 -14.77
C ALA A 140 -7.96 5.81 -14.46
N ILE A 141 -7.80 5.23 -13.26
CA ILE A 141 -8.59 4.06 -12.82
C ILE A 141 -10.04 4.44 -12.53
N GLU A 142 -10.26 5.59 -11.87
CA GLU A 142 -11.59 6.08 -11.50
C GLU A 142 -12.44 6.44 -12.73
N GLU A 143 -11.83 7.02 -13.77
CA GLU A 143 -12.53 7.34 -15.01
C GLU A 143 -12.63 6.14 -15.99
N GLY A 144 -11.97 5.02 -15.68
CA GLY A 144 -12.01 3.78 -16.46
C GLY A 144 -10.97 3.65 -17.57
N SER A 145 -10.08 4.64 -17.73
CA SER A 145 -8.93 4.61 -18.67
C SER A 145 -7.85 3.58 -18.29
N ALA A 146 -7.82 3.14 -17.04
CA ALA A 146 -6.90 2.11 -16.55
C ALA A 146 -7.61 1.15 -15.58
N VAL A 147 -6.98 0.00 -15.32
CA VAL A 147 -7.49 -1.01 -14.40
C VAL A 147 -6.47 -1.25 -13.30
N GLY A 148 -6.92 -1.25 -12.04
CA GLY A 148 -6.04 -1.44 -10.90
C GLY A 148 -6.72 -1.36 -9.53
N PRO A 149 -5.95 -1.48 -8.45
CA PRO A 149 -6.43 -1.28 -7.07
C PRO A 149 -6.96 0.14 -6.85
N THR A 150 -7.63 0.36 -5.72
CA THR A 150 -7.82 1.70 -5.16
C THR A 150 -6.46 2.19 -4.64
N ILE A 151 -6.06 3.41 -5.02
CA ILE A 151 -4.74 3.95 -4.69
C ILE A 151 -4.90 5.08 -3.69
N TYR A 152 -4.19 4.99 -2.56
CA TYR A 152 -4.07 6.04 -1.57
C TYR A 152 -2.66 6.61 -1.60
N SER A 153 -2.48 7.77 -2.23
CA SER A 153 -1.14 8.28 -2.56
C SER A 153 -0.67 9.38 -1.60
N SER A 154 0.64 9.35 -1.33
CA SER A 154 1.38 10.44 -0.68
C SER A 154 1.87 11.52 -1.65
N ASN A 155 1.78 11.25 -2.95
CA ASN A 155 2.40 11.99 -4.03
C ASN A 155 3.93 12.01 -3.90
N SER A 156 4.49 13.00 -3.20
CA SER A 156 5.93 13.12 -3.01
C SER A 156 6.35 12.77 -1.58
N ILE A 157 7.45 12.05 -1.46
CA ILE A 157 8.15 11.90 -0.18
C ILE A 157 8.85 13.20 0.19
N ILE A 158 8.75 13.61 1.46
CA ILE A 158 9.34 14.83 2.00
C ILE A 158 10.60 14.49 2.79
N SER A 159 11.73 15.14 2.49
CA SER A 159 13.04 14.89 3.11
C SER A 159 13.73 16.23 3.44
N PRO A 160 14.63 16.29 4.44
CA PRO A 160 15.50 17.46 4.57
C PRO A 160 16.54 17.47 3.44
N THR A 161 17.20 18.61 3.22
CA THR A 161 18.39 18.67 2.36
C THR A 161 19.48 17.75 2.93
N GLY A 162 20.13 16.97 2.06
CA GLY A 162 21.09 15.93 2.45
C GLY A 162 20.45 14.68 3.07
N GLY A 163 19.12 14.58 2.99
CA GLY A 163 18.34 13.48 3.55
C GLY A 163 18.17 12.28 2.61
N HIS A 164 17.32 11.34 2.99
CA HIS A 164 17.17 10.07 2.27
C HIS A 164 16.60 10.26 0.86
N ALA A 165 15.64 11.16 0.68
CA ALA A 165 15.05 11.44 -0.63
C ALA A 165 15.75 12.58 -1.39
N ASP A 166 16.93 13.02 -0.95
CA ASP A 166 17.78 13.94 -1.71
C ASP A 166 18.75 13.15 -2.61
N LEU A 167 18.74 13.44 -3.91
CA LEU A 167 19.62 12.74 -4.86
C LEU A 167 21.02 13.37 -4.86
N HIS A 168 21.87 12.96 -3.92
CA HIS A 168 23.19 13.54 -3.66
C HIS A 168 24.19 13.52 -4.82
N THR A 169 23.94 12.69 -5.83
CA THR A 169 24.75 12.54 -7.04
C THR A 169 24.41 13.57 -8.13
N MET A 170 23.34 14.34 -7.93
CA MET A 170 22.90 15.40 -8.84
C MET A 170 23.15 16.79 -8.20
N PRO A 171 23.50 17.83 -8.98
CA PRO A 171 23.54 19.20 -8.46
C PRO A 171 22.20 19.60 -7.84
N LYS A 172 22.23 20.23 -6.66
CA LYS A 172 21.01 20.59 -5.88
C LYS A 172 19.98 21.34 -6.73
N SER A 173 20.41 22.33 -7.52
CA SER A 173 19.50 23.10 -8.36
C SER A 173 18.81 22.26 -9.44
N TRP A 174 19.49 21.24 -9.98
CA TRP A 174 18.89 20.32 -10.96
C TRP A 174 17.93 19.34 -10.29
N PHE A 175 18.24 18.92 -9.07
CA PHE A 175 17.33 18.11 -8.25
C PHE A 175 16.05 18.87 -7.92
N GLU A 176 16.18 20.10 -7.44
CA GLU A 176 15.04 20.97 -7.15
C GLU A 176 14.20 21.25 -8.41
N ASP A 177 14.86 21.51 -9.54
CA ASP A 177 14.18 21.66 -10.83
C ASP A 177 13.42 20.38 -11.22
N ALA A 178 14.02 19.20 -11.09
CA ALA A 178 13.34 17.94 -11.37
C ALA A 178 12.13 17.70 -10.45
N CYS A 179 12.24 18.02 -9.15
CA CYS A 179 11.13 17.95 -8.19
C CYS A 179 9.97 18.88 -8.60
N ASN A 180 10.30 20.10 -9.00
CA ASN A 180 9.31 21.07 -9.49
C ASN A 180 8.64 20.62 -10.81
N HIS A 181 9.26 19.69 -11.54
CA HIS A 181 8.78 19.15 -12.81
C HIS A 181 8.36 17.67 -12.72
N GLY A 182 7.91 17.23 -11.54
CA GLY A 182 7.20 15.97 -11.38
C GLY A 182 8.05 14.80 -10.87
N LEU A 183 9.31 15.00 -10.47
CA LEU A 183 9.99 13.98 -9.66
C LEU A 183 9.24 13.88 -8.31
N PRO A 184 8.76 12.71 -7.87
CA PRO A 184 7.91 12.57 -6.69
C PRO A 184 8.71 12.62 -5.38
N MET A 185 9.49 13.68 -5.22
CA MET A 185 10.38 13.98 -4.09
C MET A 185 10.27 15.46 -3.75
N ARG A 186 10.46 15.81 -2.48
CA ARG A 186 10.42 17.20 -2.02
C ARG A 186 11.42 17.40 -0.89
N THR A 187 12.40 18.30 -1.08
CA THR A 187 13.33 18.71 -0.01
C THR A 187 12.87 19.97 0.70
N CYS A 188 12.89 20.03 2.02
CA CYS A 188 12.54 21.26 2.74
C CYS A 188 13.34 21.39 4.04
N ASP A 189 13.67 22.62 4.41
CA ASP A 189 14.46 22.91 5.61
C ASP A 189 13.79 24.02 6.44
N GLY A 190 13.64 23.76 7.73
CA GLY A 190 12.96 24.63 8.67
C GLY A 190 11.43 24.48 8.68
N VAL A 191 10.84 24.89 9.80
CA VAL A 191 9.40 24.77 10.09
C VAL A 191 8.52 25.35 8.99
N ALA A 192 8.88 26.53 8.45
CA ALA A 192 8.09 27.21 7.43
C ALA A 192 8.04 26.42 6.10
N GLU A 193 9.18 25.88 5.66
CA GLU A 193 9.23 25.09 4.44
C GLU A 193 8.59 23.71 4.61
N CYS A 194 8.76 23.08 5.76
CA CYS A 194 8.11 21.81 6.08
C CYS A 194 6.58 21.92 6.04
N LEU A 195 6.03 22.99 6.63
CA LEU A 195 4.61 23.28 6.55
C LEU A 195 4.15 23.51 5.10
N LYS A 196 4.93 24.25 4.30
CA LYS A 196 4.64 24.46 2.87
C LYS A 196 4.68 23.14 2.09
N ALA A 197 5.67 22.29 2.34
CA ALA A 197 5.84 21.00 1.66
C ALA A 197 4.63 20.08 1.88
N VAL A 198 4.10 20.02 3.11
CA VAL A 198 2.85 19.28 3.39
C VAL A 198 1.68 19.85 2.60
N ARG A 199 1.52 21.18 2.59
CA ARG A 199 0.44 21.83 1.83
C ARG A 199 0.53 21.59 0.33
N GLU A 200 1.73 21.48 -0.23
CA GLU A 200 1.92 21.14 -1.63
C GLU A 200 1.40 19.72 -1.95
N GLN A 201 1.61 18.76 -1.06
CA GLN A 201 1.06 17.40 -1.23
C GLN A 201 -0.46 17.40 -1.07
N LEU A 202 -0.99 18.15 -0.09
CA LEU A 202 -2.43 18.32 0.07
C LEU A 202 -3.06 18.97 -1.17
N ARG A 203 -2.40 19.97 -1.77
CA ARG A 203 -2.83 20.60 -3.02
C ARG A 203 -2.84 19.59 -4.18
N ALA A 204 -1.87 18.68 -4.23
CA ALA A 204 -1.82 17.63 -5.23
C ALA A 204 -2.95 16.60 -5.07
N GLY A 205 -3.56 16.50 -3.89
CA GLY A 205 -4.63 15.56 -3.58
C GLY A 205 -4.21 14.40 -2.68
N ALA A 206 -3.05 14.48 -2.03
CA ALA A 206 -2.54 13.39 -1.21
C ALA A 206 -3.51 12.99 -0.07
N GLN A 207 -3.66 11.68 0.12
CA GLN A 207 -4.50 11.07 1.16
C GLN A 207 -3.67 10.63 2.38
N VAL A 208 -2.35 10.65 2.27
CA VAL A 208 -1.40 10.43 3.35
C VAL A 208 -0.19 11.34 3.12
N ILE A 209 0.56 11.66 4.16
CA ILE A 209 1.82 12.41 4.03
C ILE A 209 2.97 11.47 4.38
N LYS A 210 4.05 11.51 3.58
CA LYS A 210 5.24 10.67 3.80
C LYS A 210 6.48 11.52 4.03
N ILE A 211 7.18 11.28 5.13
CA ILE A 211 8.41 11.98 5.51
C ILE A 211 9.59 11.02 5.72
N CYS A 212 10.82 11.52 5.58
CA CYS A 212 12.05 10.84 5.99
C CYS A 212 12.41 11.18 7.45
N GLY A 213 12.15 10.26 8.39
CA GLY A 213 12.48 10.45 9.81
C GLY A 213 13.88 9.94 10.20
N SER A 214 14.53 9.17 9.33
CA SER A 214 15.93 8.79 9.43
C SER A 214 16.59 8.78 8.05
N GLY A 215 17.90 8.58 8.01
CA GLY A 215 18.56 8.20 6.76
C GLY A 215 18.08 6.86 6.21
N GLY A 216 18.46 6.57 4.97
CA GLY A 216 18.08 5.32 4.31
C GLY A 216 19.24 4.49 3.81
N VAL A 217 18.89 3.32 3.28
CA VAL A 217 19.85 2.32 2.80
C VAL A 217 20.45 2.72 1.45
N GLY A 218 19.64 3.26 0.55
CA GLY A 218 20.02 3.55 -0.83
C GLY A 218 20.75 4.87 -1.06
N SER A 219 20.57 5.84 -0.16
CA SER A 219 21.18 7.17 -0.26
C SER A 219 22.63 7.17 0.22
N GLU A 220 23.44 8.03 -0.39
CA GLU A 220 24.90 7.97 -0.28
C GLU A 220 25.42 8.62 1.01
N ARG A 221 24.95 9.84 1.30
CA ARG A 221 25.56 10.73 2.30
C ARG A 221 24.96 10.63 3.71
N ASP A 222 23.76 10.09 3.84
CA ASP A 222 23.07 9.91 5.12
C ASP A 222 23.30 8.50 5.70
N ASN A 223 22.73 8.22 6.86
CA ASN A 223 22.91 6.94 7.56
C ASN A 223 21.57 6.44 8.14
N PRO A 224 21.19 5.17 7.94
CA PRO A 224 19.96 4.60 8.49
C PRO A 224 19.75 4.82 9.98
N VAL A 225 20.82 4.87 10.79
CA VAL A 225 20.69 5.01 12.25
C VAL A 225 20.46 6.46 12.70
N ASP A 226 20.74 7.44 11.84
CA ASP A 226 20.69 8.85 12.17
C ASP A 226 19.30 9.44 11.90
N GLN A 227 18.79 10.22 12.84
CA GLN A 227 17.53 10.95 12.69
C GLN A 227 17.63 11.99 11.57
N GLN A 228 16.55 12.14 10.79
CA GLN A 228 16.35 13.22 9.83
C GLN A 228 15.15 14.08 10.26
N PHE A 229 15.19 15.36 9.93
CA PHE A 229 14.36 16.42 10.52
C PHE A 229 14.56 16.63 12.03
N SER A 230 14.45 17.88 12.46
CA SER A 230 14.27 18.24 13.87
C SER A 230 12.87 17.84 14.36
N SER A 231 12.73 17.74 15.67
CA SER A 231 11.43 17.44 16.29
C SER A 231 10.37 18.51 15.97
N ASP A 232 10.77 19.78 15.82
CA ASP A 232 9.85 20.87 15.47
C ASP A 232 9.34 20.77 14.02
N GLU A 233 10.22 20.38 13.09
CA GLU A 233 9.84 20.14 11.70
C GLU A 233 8.89 18.94 11.60
N MET A 234 9.20 17.82 12.26
CA MET A 234 8.29 16.67 12.29
C MET A 234 6.93 17.05 12.88
N ARG A 235 6.93 17.75 14.02
CA ARG A 235 5.71 18.19 14.71
C ARG A 235 4.85 19.06 13.80
N VAL A 236 5.41 20.07 13.14
CA VAL A 236 4.61 20.97 12.29
C VAL A 236 4.01 20.23 11.08
N MET A 237 4.74 19.27 10.51
CA MET A 237 4.24 18.45 9.41
C MET A 237 3.06 17.57 9.85
N VAL A 238 3.18 16.93 11.02
CA VAL A 238 2.10 16.13 11.60
C VAL A 238 0.88 16.98 11.94
N GLU A 239 1.07 18.15 12.54
CA GLU A 239 -0.01 19.08 12.88
C GLU A 239 -0.76 19.57 11.62
N GLU A 240 -0.04 19.93 10.55
CA GLU A 240 -0.65 20.37 9.29
C GLU A 240 -1.40 19.23 8.58
N ALA A 241 -0.82 18.03 8.52
CA ALA A 241 -1.48 16.86 7.97
C ALA A 241 -2.78 16.55 8.75
N THR A 242 -2.70 16.59 10.09
CA THR A 242 -3.84 16.32 10.98
C THR A 242 -4.95 17.34 10.81
N ARG A 243 -4.63 18.64 10.66
CA ARG A 243 -5.62 19.68 10.34
C ARG A 243 -6.40 19.37 9.07
N ALA A 244 -5.74 18.73 8.10
CA ALA A 244 -6.34 18.27 6.86
C ALA A 244 -6.91 16.84 6.94
N GLN A 245 -7.04 16.23 8.12
CA GLN A 245 -7.54 14.84 8.27
C GLN A 245 -6.68 13.79 7.53
N ARG A 246 -5.37 14.03 7.40
CA ARG A 246 -4.38 13.06 6.93
C ARG A 246 -3.51 12.62 8.09
N LEU A 247 -2.99 11.40 8.02
CA LEU A 247 -1.89 10.99 8.88
C LEU A 247 -0.54 11.15 8.18
N VAL A 248 0.52 11.08 8.97
CA VAL A 248 1.90 11.02 8.48
C VAL A 248 2.45 9.61 8.69
N GLY A 249 3.08 9.07 7.65
CA GLY A 249 3.96 7.90 7.70
C GLY A 249 5.42 8.30 7.57
N ALA A 250 6.30 7.72 8.39
CA ALA A 250 7.72 8.07 8.40
C ALA A 250 8.60 6.89 7.97
N HIS A 251 9.44 7.12 6.96
CA HIS A 251 10.61 6.27 6.71
C HIS A 251 11.54 6.35 7.92
N CYS A 252 11.72 5.25 8.65
CA CYS A 252 12.56 5.21 9.85
C CYS A 252 13.24 3.84 10.00
N HIS A 253 14.57 3.82 9.92
CA HIS A 253 15.36 2.67 10.33
C HIS A 253 15.80 2.81 11.80
N GLY A 254 16.62 3.82 12.10
CA GLY A 254 17.24 4.03 13.41
C GLY A 254 16.26 4.41 14.51
N LYS A 255 16.54 3.94 15.73
CA LYS A 255 15.74 4.22 16.93
C LYS A 255 15.51 5.73 17.14
N ALA A 256 16.53 6.57 16.92
CA ALA A 256 16.42 8.01 17.09
C ALA A 256 15.29 8.60 16.22
N GLY A 257 15.27 8.25 14.93
CA GLY A 257 14.21 8.64 14.00
C GLY A 257 12.84 8.09 14.38
N ILE A 258 12.77 6.80 14.75
CA ILE A 258 11.51 6.16 15.20
C ILE A 258 10.91 6.91 16.39
N MET A 259 11.70 7.16 17.43
CA MET A 259 11.23 7.84 18.63
C MET A 259 10.79 9.28 18.33
N ALA A 260 11.59 10.04 17.57
CA ALA A 260 11.24 11.41 17.18
C ALA A 260 9.92 11.47 16.40
N ALA A 261 9.74 10.57 15.42
CA ALA A 261 8.52 10.46 14.63
C ALA A 261 7.30 10.16 15.53
N LEU A 262 7.40 9.18 16.43
CA LEU A 262 6.31 8.80 17.33
C LEU A 262 5.97 9.93 18.31
N HIS A 263 6.96 10.66 18.83
CA HIS A 263 6.73 11.82 19.68
C HIS A 263 6.06 12.98 18.94
N ALA A 264 6.40 13.20 17.67
CA ALA A 264 5.74 14.18 16.81
C ALA A 264 4.28 13.80 16.45
N GLY A 265 3.90 12.53 16.62
CA GLY A 265 2.55 12.04 16.38
C GLY A 265 2.36 11.28 15.07
N VAL A 266 3.45 10.88 14.40
CA VAL A 266 3.42 9.98 13.24
C VAL A 266 2.66 8.69 13.60
N LYS A 267 1.87 8.17 12.65
CA LYS A 267 0.99 7.03 12.87
C LYS A 267 1.41 5.75 12.15
N THR A 268 2.29 5.84 11.17
CA THR A 268 2.91 4.65 10.57
C THR A 268 4.42 4.79 10.53
N ILE A 269 5.12 3.76 11.02
CA ILE A 269 6.57 3.65 10.97
C ILE A 269 6.92 2.65 9.89
N GLU A 270 7.61 3.12 8.86
CA GLU A 270 8.01 2.28 7.74
C GLU A 270 9.43 1.75 7.98
N HIS A 271 9.67 0.50 7.60
CA HIS A 271 10.88 -0.29 7.83
C HIS A 271 11.10 -0.70 9.30
N GLY A 272 11.20 0.27 10.22
CA GLY A 272 11.34 0.05 11.66
C GLY A 272 12.55 -0.81 12.05
N SER A 273 13.65 -0.74 11.30
CA SER A 273 14.70 -1.77 11.33
C SER A 273 15.48 -1.87 12.64
N TYR A 274 15.53 -0.80 13.43
CA TYR A 274 16.15 -0.76 14.76
C TYR A 274 15.11 -0.49 15.86
N LEU A 275 13.85 -0.90 15.64
CA LEU A 275 12.81 -0.85 16.66
C LEU A 275 13.19 -1.76 17.83
N ASP A 276 13.19 -1.20 19.03
CA ASP A 276 13.46 -1.89 20.29
C ASP A 276 12.23 -1.89 21.21
N ALA A 277 12.39 -2.36 22.44
CA ALA A 277 11.25 -2.52 23.35
C ALA A 277 10.61 -1.19 23.75
N GLU A 278 11.41 -0.13 23.86
CA GLU A 278 10.91 1.22 24.16
C GLU A 278 10.09 1.76 22.98
N ALA A 279 10.64 1.68 21.76
CA ALA A 279 9.91 2.07 20.56
C ALA A 279 8.63 1.25 20.35
N ALA A 280 8.68 -0.07 20.57
CA ALA A 280 7.52 -0.96 20.49
C ALA A 280 6.42 -0.55 21.48
N GLN A 281 6.79 -0.23 22.72
CA GLN A 281 5.83 0.23 23.72
C GLN A 281 5.20 1.56 23.32
N LEU A 282 6.02 2.53 22.87
CA LEU A 282 5.51 3.82 22.42
C LEU A 282 4.59 3.69 21.20
N MET A 283 4.89 2.79 20.25
CA MET A 283 3.99 2.51 19.13
C MET A 283 2.62 2.04 19.60
N LYS A 284 2.56 1.12 20.58
CA LYS A 284 1.29 0.67 21.16
C LYS A 284 0.54 1.80 21.86
N ASP A 285 1.23 2.58 22.68
CA ASP A 285 0.63 3.69 23.43
C ASP A 285 0.06 4.76 22.50
N LYS A 286 0.67 4.95 21.31
CA LYS A 286 0.22 5.89 20.29
C LYS A 286 -0.74 5.29 19.27
N GLY A 287 -0.99 3.98 19.30
CA GLY A 287 -1.73 3.26 18.27
C GLY A 287 -1.10 3.40 16.88
N ALA A 288 0.24 3.41 16.81
CA ALA A 288 0.98 3.48 15.57
C ALA A 288 1.13 2.08 14.95
N VAL A 289 1.17 2.03 13.61
CA VAL A 289 1.29 0.80 12.83
C VAL A 289 2.72 0.64 12.31
N LEU A 290 3.28 -0.57 12.41
CA LEU A 290 4.53 -0.92 11.75
C LEU A 290 4.24 -1.46 10.34
N VAL A 291 4.89 -0.90 9.32
CA VAL A 291 4.94 -1.46 7.97
C VAL A 291 6.39 -1.85 7.67
N ALA A 292 6.71 -3.13 7.83
CA ALA A 292 8.09 -3.58 7.93
C ALA A 292 8.84 -3.59 6.58
N THR A 293 8.16 -3.83 5.46
CA THR A 293 8.76 -3.87 4.12
C THR A 293 9.97 -4.80 4.04
N ARG A 294 9.81 -6.05 4.45
CA ARG A 294 10.89 -7.02 4.44
C ARG A 294 11.27 -7.45 3.02
N LEU A 295 10.32 -7.46 2.09
CA LEU A 295 10.52 -7.90 0.71
C LEU A 295 11.60 -7.09 -0.01
N ILE A 296 11.62 -5.75 0.11
CA ILE A 296 12.68 -4.94 -0.51
C ILE A 296 14.07 -5.25 0.05
N VAL A 297 14.16 -5.60 1.34
CA VAL A 297 15.42 -5.97 1.98
C VAL A 297 15.93 -7.30 1.45
N GLU A 298 15.06 -8.31 1.36
CA GLU A 298 15.41 -9.63 0.80
C GLU A 298 15.76 -9.55 -0.68
N ASN A 299 15.04 -8.74 -1.45
CA ASN A 299 15.38 -8.46 -2.85
C ASN A 299 16.73 -7.76 -2.98
N GLY A 300 17.03 -6.79 -2.12
CA GLY A 300 18.32 -6.12 -2.10
C GLY A 300 19.47 -7.06 -1.75
N LEU A 301 19.26 -7.99 -0.81
CA LEU A 301 20.25 -9.02 -0.46
C LEU A 301 20.52 -9.95 -1.65
N ALA A 302 19.48 -10.31 -2.40
CA ALA A 302 19.60 -11.17 -3.58
C ALA A 302 20.27 -10.47 -4.77
N LEU A 303 20.01 -9.17 -4.98
CA LEU A 303 20.60 -8.38 -6.06
C LEU A 303 22.03 -7.92 -5.74
N GLY A 304 22.34 -7.68 -4.47
CA GLY A 304 23.64 -7.23 -4.03
C GLY A 304 24.08 -5.91 -4.68
N GLU A 305 25.32 -5.88 -5.16
CA GLU A 305 25.92 -4.70 -5.79
C GLU A 305 25.34 -4.38 -7.19
N ALA A 306 24.48 -5.24 -7.74
CA ALA A 306 23.74 -4.90 -8.96
C ALA A 306 22.66 -3.82 -8.70
N LEU A 307 22.21 -3.70 -7.45
CA LEU A 307 21.23 -2.69 -7.01
C LEU A 307 21.89 -1.53 -6.27
N LEU A 308 22.83 -1.82 -5.37
CA LEU A 308 23.39 -0.85 -4.43
C LEU A 308 24.88 -0.64 -4.66
N SER A 309 25.36 0.57 -4.35
CA SER A 309 26.81 0.79 -4.21
C SER A 309 27.38 -0.08 -3.07
N PRO A 310 28.70 -0.34 -3.02
CA PRO A 310 29.31 -1.10 -1.92
C PRO A 310 28.98 -0.53 -0.53
N ALA A 311 28.95 0.81 -0.40
CA ALA A 311 28.55 1.48 0.83
C ALA A 311 27.06 1.27 1.15
N GLY A 312 26.18 1.37 0.15
CA GLY A 312 24.75 1.07 0.31
C GLY A 312 24.49 -0.39 0.68
N TYR A 313 25.22 -1.33 0.07
CA TYR A 313 25.10 -2.75 0.39
C TYR A 313 25.57 -3.07 1.81
N ALA A 314 26.63 -2.41 2.30
CA ALA A 314 27.04 -2.50 3.70
C ALA A 314 25.95 -2.00 4.67
N LYS A 315 25.29 -0.87 4.35
CA LYS A 315 24.11 -0.38 5.10
C LYS A 315 22.98 -1.42 5.09
N LEU A 316 22.71 -2.04 3.94
CA LEU A 316 21.68 -3.07 3.79
C LEU A 316 21.96 -4.29 4.67
N LEU A 317 23.19 -4.80 4.70
CA LEU A 317 23.56 -5.94 5.53
C LEU A 317 23.31 -5.69 7.02
N ALA A 318 23.61 -4.48 7.50
CA ALA A 318 23.33 -4.07 8.87
C ALA A 318 21.81 -3.97 9.14
N VAL A 319 21.08 -3.27 8.27
CA VAL A 319 19.62 -3.13 8.36
C VAL A 319 18.92 -4.48 8.34
N ALA A 320 19.35 -5.38 7.45
CA ALA A 320 18.72 -6.68 7.26
C ALA A 320 18.77 -7.56 8.51
N ARG A 321 19.88 -7.54 9.25
CA ARG A 321 20.02 -8.30 10.50
C ARG A 321 19.11 -7.74 11.60
N ASN A 322 19.20 -6.43 11.84
CA ASN A 322 18.45 -5.78 12.91
C ASN A 322 16.93 -5.83 12.66
N GLN A 323 16.50 -5.68 11.41
CA GLN A 323 15.07 -5.66 11.08
C GLN A 323 14.37 -6.98 11.40
N TRP A 324 15.04 -8.14 11.27
CA TRP A 324 14.46 -9.42 11.68
C TRP A 324 14.17 -9.46 13.18
N GLU A 325 15.07 -8.92 14.00
CA GLU A 325 14.90 -8.85 15.46
C GLU A 325 13.78 -7.88 15.82
N ALA A 326 13.74 -6.71 15.17
CA ALA A 326 12.70 -5.71 15.30
C ALA A 326 11.31 -6.24 14.95
N MET A 327 11.15 -6.92 13.81
CA MET A 327 9.87 -7.53 13.41
C MET A 327 9.40 -8.56 14.44
N ARG A 328 10.30 -9.47 14.85
CA ARG A 328 10.00 -10.48 15.87
C ARG A 328 9.59 -9.85 17.20
N LEU A 329 10.25 -8.78 17.60
CA LEU A 329 9.94 -8.04 18.82
C LEU A 329 8.56 -7.36 18.71
N ALA A 330 8.30 -6.64 17.62
CA ALA A 330 7.02 -5.98 17.36
C ALA A 330 5.86 -6.98 17.42
N ILE A 331 5.99 -8.14 16.76
CA ILE A 331 4.98 -9.20 16.78
C ILE A 331 4.77 -9.74 18.19
N ARG A 332 5.83 -10.14 18.91
CA ARG A 332 5.69 -10.72 20.26
C ARG A 332 5.17 -9.73 21.29
N THR A 333 5.40 -8.43 21.10
CA THR A 333 4.95 -7.37 22.02
C THR A 333 3.56 -6.83 21.70
N GLY A 334 2.97 -7.27 20.58
CA GLY A 334 1.61 -6.90 20.16
C GLY A 334 1.51 -5.55 19.45
N VAL A 335 2.58 -5.06 18.83
CA VAL A 335 2.50 -3.88 17.95
C VAL A 335 1.61 -4.21 16.76
N THR A 336 0.69 -3.31 16.41
CA THR A 336 -0.13 -3.46 15.20
C THR A 336 0.76 -3.38 13.96
N CYS A 337 0.65 -4.37 13.09
CA CYS A 337 1.40 -4.41 11.84
C CYS A 337 0.44 -4.42 10.65
N ALA A 338 0.82 -3.71 9.60
CA ALA A 338 0.27 -3.88 8.27
C ALA A 338 1.40 -4.32 7.33
N ILE A 339 1.07 -5.00 6.24
CA ILE A 339 2.08 -5.35 5.24
C ILE A 339 2.30 -4.19 4.28
N GLY A 340 3.53 -4.06 3.80
CA GLY A 340 3.90 -3.20 2.70
C GLY A 340 5.21 -3.71 2.12
N THR A 341 5.49 -3.47 0.84
CA THR A 341 6.61 -4.16 0.17
C THR A 341 7.78 -3.29 -0.18
N ASP A 342 7.54 -1.99 -0.30
CA ASP A 342 8.45 -1.01 -0.89
C ASP A 342 8.80 -1.35 -2.36
N SER A 343 7.83 -1.91 -3.08
CA SER A 343 7.98 -2.26 -4.50
C SER A 343 7.93 -1.01 -5.38
N CYS A 344 9.00 -0.78 -6.15
CA CYS A 344 9.18 0.43 -6.96
C CYS A 344 8.80 0.29 -8.45
N GLY A 345 8.39 -0.88 -8.92
CA GLY A 345 8.04 -1.11 -10.32
C GLY A 345 8.26 -2.53 -10.77
N THR A 346 8.31 -2.73 -12.09
CA THR A 346 8.47 -4.05 -12.71
C THR A 346 9.61 -4.07 -13.71
N VAL A 347 10.64 -4.87 -13.43
CA VAL A 347 11.74 -5.13 -14.36
C VAL A 347 11.42 -6.38 -15.18
N PRO A 348 11.46 -6.33 -16.53
CA PRO A 348 11.18 -7.49 -17.37
C PRO A 348 12.04 -8.69 -17.03
N GLY A 349 11.42 -9.86 -16.96
CA GLY A 349 12.10 -11.11 -16.63
C GLY A 349 12.55 -11.23 -15.18
N SER A 350 12.40 -10.19 -14.35
CA SER A 350 12.74 -10.24 -12.94
C SER A 350 11.62 -10.90 -12.12
N THR A 351 12.02 -11.78 -11.20
CA THR A 351 11.15 -12.36 -10.16
C THR A 351 11.36 -11.69 -8.80
N LEU A 352 12.31 -10.77 -8.71
CA LEU A 352 12.64 -9.98 -7.51
C LEU A 352 11.94 -8.63 -7.54
N VAL A 353 12.05 -7.90 -8.66
CA VAL A 353 11.50 -6.55 -8.82
C VAL A 353 10.32 -6.58 -9.78
N ARG A 354 9.13 -6.87 -9.24
CA ARG A 354 7.91 -7.02 -10.02
C ARG A 354 6.67 -6.78 -9.17
N GLN A 355 5.82 -5.85 -9.62
CA GLN A 355 4.48 -5.68 -9.08
C GLN A 355 3.62 -6.94 -9.31
N GLY A 356 2.74 -7.24 -8.36
CA GLY A 356 1.97 -8.48 -8.33
C GLY A 356 2.68 -9.68 -7.69
N LEU A 357 3.93 -9.53 -7.23
CA LEU A 357 4.59 -10.49 -6.33
C LEU A 357 4.63 -9.99 -4.87
N ASN A 358 3.84 -8.96 -4.58
CA ASN A 358 3.84 -8.23 -3.33
C ASN A 358 3.47 -9.12 -2.13
N GLY A 359 2.64 -10.13 -2.35
CA GLY A 359 2.19 -11.03 -1.27
C GLY A 359 3.29 -11.94 -0.71
N LYS A 360 4.49 -11.96 -1.30
CA LYS A 360 5.69 -12.54 -0.67
C LYS A 360 5.99 -11.91 0.70
N GLU A 361 5.55 -10.68 0.94
CA GLU A 361 5.70 -10.02 2.25
C GLU A 361 5.02 -10.81 3.38
N LEU A 362 3.86 -11.43 3.12
CA LEU A 362 3.14 -12.21 4.12
C LEU A 362 3.98 -13.39 4.61
N PHE A 363 4.76 -14.02 3.73
CA PHE A 363 5.66 -15.10 4.10
C PHE A 363 6.72 -14.63 5.11
N TYR A 364 7.30 -13.45 4.92
CA TYR A 364 8.29 -12.92 5.85
C TYR A 364 7.69 -12.54 7.20
N HIS A 365 6.45 -12.05 7.22
CA HIS A 365 5.70 -11.82 8.46
C HIS A 365 5.45 -13.13 9.23
N VAL A 366 5.09 -14.21 8.53
CA VAL A 366 4.97 -15.55 9.14
C VAL A 366 6.32 -16.05 9.66
N GLN A 367 7.40 -15.88 8.89
CA GLN A 367 8.77 -16.22 9.35
C GLN A 367 9.22 -15.39 10.57
N ALA A 368 8.73 -14.15 10.71
CA ALA A 368 8.98 -13.31 11.87
C ALA A 368 8.15 -13.72 13.10
N GLY A 369 7.21 -14.65 12.97
CA GLY A 369 6.44 -15.23 14.07
C GLY A 369 4.95 -14.92 14.08
N MET A 370 4.40 -14.33 13.01
CA MET A 370 2.94 -14.31 12.84
C MET A 370 2.41 -15.69 12.49
N THR A 371 1.22 -16.01 12.96
CA THR A 371 0.41 -17.07 12.34
C THR A 371 -0.04 -16.64 10.93
N PRO A 372 -0.38 -17.57 10.02
CA PRO A 372 -0.94 -17.22 8.71
C PRO A 372 -2.17 -16.30 8.82
N LEU A 373 -3.05 -16.52 9.81
CA LEU A 373 -4.21 -15.67 10.03
C LEU A 373 -3.83 -14.23 10.44
N GLN A 374 -2.81 -14.06 11.30
CA GLN A 374 -2.30 -12.74 11.66
C GLN A 374 -1.63 -12.02 10.48
N ALA A 375 -0.93 -12.76 9.61
CA ALA A 375 -0.35 -12.20 8.40
C ALA A 375 -1.46 -11.74 7.42
N ILE A 376 -2.56 -12.50 7.32
CA ILE A 376 -3.75 -12.09 6.55
C ILE A 376 -4.43 -10.87 7.18
N GLU A 377 -4.56 -10.79 8.50
CA GLU A 377 -5.10 -9.60 9.18
C GLU A 377 -4.25 -8.36 8.89
N ALA A 378 -2.91 -8.50 8.93
CA ALA A 378 -1.96 -7.45 8.55
C ALA A 378 -2.09 -7.04 7.06
N ALA A 379 -2.50 -7.98 6.21
CA ALA A 379 -2.73 -7.79 4.78
C ALA A 379 -4.11 -7.25 4.41
N THR A 380 -5.03 -7.17 5.36
CA THR A 380 -6.44 -6.88 5.08
C THR A 380 -6.96 -5.87 6.10
N ALA A 381 -7.41 -6.33 7.27
CA ALA A 381 -8.09 -5.52 8.25
C ALA A 381 -7.25 -4.38 8.82
N ASN A 382 -5.93 -4.55 8.88
CA ASN A 382 -5.01 -3.51 9.36
C ASN A 382 -4.59 -2.52 8.25
N GLY A 383 -4.80 -2.85 6.97
CA GLY A 383 -4.45 -1.99 5.84
C GLY A 383 -5.08 -0.58 5.95
N PRO A 384 -6.41 -0.48 6.11
CA PRO A 384 -7.09 0.82 6.27
C PRO A 384 -6.60 1.65 7.48
N LEU A 385 -6.07 1.02 8.54
CA LEU A 385 -5.54 1.75 9.70
C LEU A 385 -4.37 2.68 9.32
N THR A 386 -3.70 2.39 8.21
CA THR A 386 -2.58 3.17 7.68
C THR A 386 -3.00 4.47 6.98
N LEU A 387 -4.30 4.79 6.96
CA LEU A 387 -4.89 6.01 6.39
C LEU A 387 -5.60 6.90 7.41
N GLY A 388 -5.87 6.39 8.62
CA GLY A 388 -6.55 7.16 9.67
C GLY A 388 -7.92 7.66 9.20
N PRO A 389 -8.24 8.96 9.30
CA PRO A 389 -9.55 9.49 8.87
C PRO A 389 -9.87 9.31 7.39
N GLN A 390 -8.88 9.04 6.52
CA GLN A 390 -9.10 8.77 5.09
C GLN A 390 -9.49 7.30 4.82
N ALA A 391 -9.48 6.43 5.84
CA ALA A 391 -9.76 5.02 5.70
C ALA A 391 -11.22 4.77 5.29
N PRO A 392 -11.48 3.98 4.23
CA PRO A 392 -12.83 3.47 3.97
C PRO A 392 -13.20 2.38 4.98
N LYS A 393 -14.47 1.96 4.97
CA LYS A 393 -14.90 0.70 5.58
C LYS A 393 -14.49 -0.47 4.69
N SER A 394 -13.23 -0.87 4.74
CA SER A 394 -12.65 -1.90 3.87
C SER A 394 -11.75 -2.87 4.65
N GLY A 395 -11.13 -3.82 3.95
CA GLY A 395 -10.18 -4.79 4.51
C GLY A 395 -10.80 -5.90 5.36
N GLN A 396 -12.13 -6.01 5.42
CA GLN A 396 -12.84 -7.06 6.15
C GLN A 396 -14.08 -7.53 5.40
N LEU A 397 -14.40 -8.82 5.52
CA LEU A 397 -15.70 -9.34 5.07
C LEU A 397 -16.72 -9.11 6.18
N ARG A 398 -17.33 -7.93 6.16
CA ARG A 398 -18.24 -7.47 7.21
C ARG A 398 -19.38 -6.66 6.62
N GLU A 399 -20.56 -6.76 7.23
CA GLU A 399 -21.73 -5.98 6.80
C GLU A 399 -21.44 -4.48 6.74
N GLY A 400 -21.86 -3.85 5.64
CA GLY A 400 -21.65 -2.43 5.36
C GLY A 400 -20.23 -2.04 4.97
N TYR A 401 -19.31 -3.00 4.80
CA TYR A 401 -17.98 -2.77 4.25
C TYR A 401 -18.01 -2.86 2.72
N GLU A 402 -17.00 -2.27 2.08
CA GLU A 402 -16.79 -2.34 0.63
C GLU A 402 -16.65 -3.80 0.17
N ALA A 403 -17.25 -4.10 -0.98
CA ALA A 403 -17.20 -5.41 -1.62
C ALA A 403 -15.89 -5.63 -2.39
N ASP A 404 -14.79 -5.61 -1.63
CA ASP A 404 -13.41 -5.83 -2.06
C ASP A 404 -12.90 -7.15 -1.48
N PHE A 405 -12.88 -8.20 -2.30
CA PHE A 405 -12.58 -9.56 -1.84
C PHE A 405 -12.03 -10.45 -2.97
N ILE A 406 -11.39 -11.53 -2.57
CA ILE A 406 -10.75 -12.48 -3.48
C ILE A 406 -11.16 -13.91 -3.17
N GLY A 407 -11.18 -14.73 -4.22
CA GLY A 407 -11.36 -16.17 -4.14
C GLY A 407 -10.05 -16.89 -4.44
N LEU A 408 -9.65 -17.82 -3.58
CA LEU A 408 -8.47 -18.67 -3.78
C LEU A 408 -8.86 -20.10 -4.13
N ASP A 409 -7.96 -20.80 -4.84
CA ASP A 409 -8.08 -22.24 -5.14
C ASP A 409 -7.31 -23.14 -4.15
N ALA A 410 -6.60 -22.53 -3.19
CA ALA A 410 -5.82 -23.18 -2.16
C ALA A 410 -5.98 -22.50 -0.79
N ASP A 411 -5.72 -23.24 0.28
CA ASP A 411 -5.88 -22.76 1.67
C ASP A 411 -4.65 -21.99 2.13
N SER A 412 -4.81 -20.67 2.28
CA SER A 412 -3.76 -19.75 2.71
C SER A 412 -3.42 -19.86 4.21
N LEU A 413 -4.23 -20.54 5.02
CA LEU A 413 -3.92 -20.84 6.42
C LEU A 413 -2.98 -22.05 6.56
N GLN A 414 -2.95 -22.95 5.56
CA GLN A 414 -2.02 -24.08 5.51
C GLN A 414 -0.69 -23.70 4.88
N ASP A 415 -0.72 -22.88 3.82
CA ASP A 415 0.47 -22.32 3.21
C ASP A 415 0.27 -20.87 2.80
N ILE A 416 0.87 -19.95 3.56
CA ILE A 416 0.76 -18.50 3.29
C ILE A 416 1.32 -18.12 1.90
N ARG A 417 2.20 -18.95 1.31
CA ARG A 417 2.79 -18.69 -0.02
C ARG A 417 1.77 -18.77 -1.14
N VAL A 418 0.58 -19.33 -0.90
CA VAL A 418 -0.59 -19.24 -1.80
C VAL A 418 -0.86 -17.79 -2.21
N LEU A 419 -0.61 -16.82 -1.32
CA LEU A 419 -0.81 -15.39 -1.57
C LEU A 419 0.40 -14.69 -2.19
N SER A 420 1.49 -15.39 -2.55
CA SER A 420 2.73 -14.76 -3.03
C SER A 420 2.59 -14.03 -4.37
N GLY A 421 1.54 -14.32 -5.14
CA GLY A 421 1.27 -13.72 -6.43
C GLY A 421 -0.02 -14.25 -7.06
N PRO A 422 -0.25 -14.01 -8.36
CA PRO A 422 -1.57 -14.20 -8.97
C PRO A 422 -1.99 -15.66 -9.21
N GLY A 423 -1.08 -16.63 -9.02
CA GLY A 423 -1.27 -18.02 -9.45
C GLY A 423 -2.44 -18.73 -8.79
N HIS A 424 -2.67 -18.50 -7.49
CA HIS A 424 -3.75 -19.12 -6.73
C HIS A 424 -4.96 -18.19 -6.48
N VAL A 425 -4.87 -16.94 -6.94
CA VAL A 425 -5.98 -15.99 -6.87
C VAL A 425 -6.91 -16.26 -8.05
N SER A 426 -7.90 -17.12 -7.82
CA SER A 426 -8.85 -17.56 -8.85
C SER A 426 -9.83 -16.45 -9.26
N HIS A 427 -10.19 -15.58 -8.32
CA HIS A 427 -11.16 -14.51 -8.53
C HIS A 427 -10.79 -13.25 -7.76
N VAL A 428 -11.15 -12.09 -8.31
CA VAL A 428 -10.95 -10.78 -7.69
C VAL A 428 -12.20 -9.93 -7.91
N TRP A 429 -12.80 -9.49 -6.81
CA TRP A 429 -13.86 -8.48 -6.81
C TRP A 429 -13.34 -7.19 -6.18
N LYS A 430 -13.64 -6.07 -6.84
CA LYS A 430 -13.36 -4.73 -6.34
C LYS A 430 -14.60 -3.88 -6.57
N GLN A 431 -15.09 -3.25 -5.52
CA GLN A 431 -16.34 -2.47 -5.50
C GLN A 431 -17.52 -3.28 -6.05
N GLY A 432 -17.58 -4.58 -5.69
CA GLY A 432 -18.64 -5.51 -6.10
C GLY A 432 -18.56 -5.99 -7.55
N ARG A 433 -17.65 -5.45 -8.36
CA ARG A 433 -17.41 -5.90 -9.74
C ARG A 433 -16.36 -7.01 -9.77
N CYS A 434 -16.65 -8.10 -10.48
CA CYS A 434 -15.68 -9.16 -10.76
C CYS A 434 -14.70 -8.72 -11.85
N TRP A 435 -13.41 -8.63 -11.50
CA TRP A 435 -12.31 -8.24 -12.40
C TRP A 435 -11.47 -9.42 -12.86
N LYS A 436 -11.43 -10.50 -12.08
CA LYS A 436 -10.72 -11.74 -12.40
C LYS A 436 -11.65 -12.93 -12.17
N SER A 437 -11.61 -13.88 -13.09
CA SER A 437 -12.27 -15.18 -12.97
C SER A 437 -11.46 -16.26 -13.68
N PRO A 438 -11.73 -17.57 -13.46
CA PRO A 438 -11.04 -18.64 -14.17
C PRO A 438 -11.06 -18.44 -15.70
N GLY A 439 -9.88 -18.54 -16.32
CA GLY A 439 -9.70 -18.29 -17.77
C GLY A 439 -9.72 -16.81 -18.20
N ARG A 440 -9.92 -15.86 -17.28
CA ARG A 440 -9.98 -14.42 -17.55
C ARG A 440 -9.17 -13.64 -16.50
N PRO A 441 -7.83 -13.60 -16.63
CA PRO A 441 -7.00 -12.76 -15.76
C PRO A 441 -7.23 -11.28 -16.06
N VAL A 442 -6.95 -10.41 -15.07
CA VAL A 442 -7.08 -8.95 -15.23
C VAL A 442 -6.19 -8.45 -16.36
N SER A 443 -5.00 -9.05 -16.50
CA SER A 443 -4.01 -8.70 -17.52
C SER A 443 -4.45 -8.95 -18.97
N CYS A 444 -5.56 -9.64 -19.18
CA CYS A 444 -6.13 -9.94 -20.50
C CYS A 444 -7.43 -9.18 -20.77
N LEU A 445 -7.82 -8.23 -19.90
CA LEU A 445 -8.97 -7.37 -20.16
C LEU A 445 -8.59 -6.36 -21.25
N ASP A 446 -9.38 -6.34 -22.33
CA ASP A 446 -9.37 -5.24 -23.29
C ASP A 446 -9.86 -3.99 -22.56
N THR A 447 -8.95 -3.03 -22.35
CA THR A 447 -9.24 -1.69 -21.81
C THR A 447 -9.45 -0.70 -22.92
#